data_AF-A0A7J9RJ75-F1
#
_entry.id   AF-A0A7J9RJ75-F1
#
_cell.length_a   1.000
_cell.length_b   1.000
_cell.length_c   1.000
_cell.angle_alpha   90.00
_cell.angle_beta   90.00
_cell.angle_gamma   90.00
#
_symmetry.space_group_name_H-M   'P 1'
#
loop_
_entity.id
_entity.type
_entity.pdbx_description
1 polymer ?
#
loop_
_entity_poly.entity_id
_entity_poly.type
_entity_poly.pdbx_seq_one_letter_code
_entity_poly.pdbx_strand_id
1 'polypeptide(L)'
;PGVVAVCPKHGTEIFETETHYRPKTSASGCKIDIAREISKREITREEAKQLIEKGEIGPFDDLIAKKSGNPYTAILYLKKNERVGYRFAKR
;
A
#
# COMPACT_ATOMS: atom_id res chain seq x y z
N PRO A 1 -9.11 2.33 15.52
CA PRO A 1 -9.31 1.23 14.55
C PRO A 1 -10.31 1.63 13.47
N GLY A 2 -9.82 2.28 12.41
CA GLY A 2 -10.63 2.77 11.29
C GLY A 2 -10.59 1.82 10.10
N VAL A 3 -11.73 1.69 9.41
CA VAL A 3 -11.80 1.10 8.06
C VAL A 3 -11.28 2.15 7.09
N VAL A 4 -10.26 1.79 6.33
CA VAL A 4 -9.56 2.70 5.41
C VAL A 4 -10.20 2.67 4.03
N ALA A 5 -10.49 1.46 3.54
CA ALA A 5 -11.00 1.25 2.20
C ALA A 5 -11.66 -0.12 2.09
N VAL A 6 -12.57 -0.26 1.12
CA VAL A 6 -13.17 -1.54 0.76
C VAL A 6 -12.51 -2.04 -0.51
N CYS A 7 -11.99 -3.26 -0.50
CA CYS A 7 -11.38 -3.87 -1.68
C CYS A 7 -12.44 -4.14 -2.76
N PRO A 8 -12.37 -3.51 -3.95
CA PRO A 8 -13.39 -3.70 -4.98
C PRO A 8 -13.38 -5.11 -5.58
N LYS A 9 -12.27 -5.86 -5.46
CA LYS A 9 -12.19 -7.25 -5.93
C LYS A 9 -12.87 -8.27 -5.01
N HIS A 10 -12.95 -7.97 -3.72
CA HIS A 10 -13.32 -8.96 -2.70
C HIS A 10 -14.43 -8.47 -1.76
N GLY A 11 -14.82 -7.19 -1.83
CA GLY A 11 -15.81 -6.57 -0.95
C GLY A 11 -15.35 -6.42 0.51
N THR A 12 -14.04 -6.52 0.77
CA THR A 12 -13.51 -6.61 2.12
C THR A 12 -13.03 -5.26 2.66
N GLU A 13 -13.40 -4.95 3.90
CA GLU A 13 -12.91 -3.80 4.64
C GLU A 13 -11.44 -3.96 5.05
N ILE A 14 -10.61 -3.00 4.65
CA ILE A 14 -9.20 -2.88 5.00
C ILE A 14 -9.10 -2.04 6.26
N PHE A 15 -8.44 -2.58 7.27
CA PHE A 15 -8.24 -1.95 8.56
C PHE A 15 -6.81 -1.43 8.67
N GLU A 16 -6.70 -0.23 9.21
CA GLU A 16 -5.41 0.28 9.69
C GLU A 16 -5.06 -0.35 11.04
N THR A 17 -3.85 -0.88 11.14
CA THR A 17 -3.17 -1.11 12.41
C THR A 17 -2.01 -0.12 12.54
N GLU A 18 -1.35 -0.09 13.71
CA GLU A 18 -0.21 0.81 13.95
C GLU A 18 0.88 0.69 12.90
N THR A 19 1.06 -0.49 12.31
CA THR A 19 2.19 -0.77 11.42
C THR A 19 1.78 -1.23 10.02
N HIS A 20 0.55 -1.73 9.81
CA HIS A 20 0.13 -2.34 8.54
C HIS A 20 -1.34 -2.03 8.20
N TYR A 21 -1.68 -2.05 6.91
CA TYR A 21 -3.04 -2.14 6.42
C TYR A 21 -3.33 -3.57 6.01
N ARG A 22 -4.31 -4.17 6.67
CA ARG A 22 -4.73 -5.56 6.45
C ARG A 22 -6.24 -5.66 6.40
N PRO A 23 -6.80 -6.56 5.58
CA PRO A 23 -8.23 -6.82 5.58
C PRO A 23 -8.67 -7.48 6.90
N LYS A 24 -9.83 -7.10 7.44
CA LYS A 24 -10.38 -7.72 8.67
C LYS A 24 -10.99 -9.10 8.41
N THR A 25 -11.46 -9.34 7.19
CA THR A 25 -12.12 -10.59 6.82
C THR A 25 -11.46 -11.19 5.59
N SER A 26 -10.68 -12.26 5.78
CA SER A 26 -10.11 -13.06 4.69
C SER A 26 -11.13 -14.03 4.06
N ALA A 27 -12.43 -13.89 4.35
CA ALA A 27 -13.48 -14.81 3.89
C ALA A 27 -13.62 -14.87 2.36
N SER A 28 -13.13 -13.85 1.64
CA SER A 28 -13.04 -13.84 0.17
C SER A 28 -11.68 -14.28 -0.38
N GLY A 29 -10.74 -14.70 0.48
CA GLY A 29 -9.37 -15.06 0.10
C GLY A 29 -8.38 -13.90 0.09
N CYS A 30 -8.78 -12.72 0.57
CA CYS A 30 -7.96 -11.52 0.46
C CYS A 30 -6.84 -11.48 1.52
N LYS A 31 -5.57 -11.53 1.09
CA LYS A 31 -4.34 -11.50 1.91
C LYS A 31 -3.52 -10.22 1.71
N ILE A 32 -4.21 -9.10 1.51
CA ILE A 32 -3.56 -7.80 1.33
C ILE A 32 -2.76 -7.44 2.59
N ASP A 33 -1.46 -7.22 2.40
CA ASP A 33 -0.56 -6.77 3.46
C ASP A 33 0.25 -5.58 2.92
N ILE A 34 -0.05 -4.40 3.47
CA ILE A 34 0.57 -3.13 3.10
C ILE A 34 1.20 -2.56 4.37
N ALA A 35 2.50 -2.28 4.38
CA ALA A 35 3.10 -1.57 5.50
C ALA A 35 2.59 -0.12 5.55
N ARG A 36 2.31 0.39 6.75
CA ARG A 36 1.92 1.80 6.94
C ARG A 36 3.11 2.73 6.70
N GLU A 37 4.29 2.29 7.11
CA GLU A 37 5.53 2.98 6.81
C GLU A 37 6.22 2.31 5.63
N ILE A 38 6.31 3.04 4.52
CA ILE A 38 6.98 2.60 3.31
C ILE A 38 8.12 3.57 3.00
N SER A 39 9.37 3.07 3.08
CA SER A 39 10.57 3.87 2.77
C SER A 39 10.61 5.22 3.51
N LYS A 40 10.36 5.20 4.83
CA LYS A 40 10.24 6.38 5.72
C LYS A 40 9.08 7.33 5.44
N ARG A 41 8.14 6.96 4.55
CA ARG A 41 6.90 7.68 4.35
C ARG A 41 5.75 6.95 5.02
N GLU A 42 4.94 7.67 5.77
CA GLU A 42 3.65 7.16 6.21
C GLU A 42 2.66 7.22 5.04
N ILE A 43 2.07 6.08 4.70
CA ILE A 43 0.94 6.02 3.77
C ILE A 43 -0.27 6.55 4.52
N THR A 44 -1.02 7.45 3.91
CA THR A 44 -2.28 7.94 4.48
C THR A 44 -3.46 7.03 4.09
N ARG A 45 -4.58 7.19 4.80
CA ARG A 45 -5.80 6.42 4.51
C ARG A 45 -6.30 6.62 3.08
N GLU A 46 -6.15 7.82 2.53
CA GLU A 46 -6.61 8.17 1.19
C GLU A 46 -5.74 7.51 0.13
N GLU A 47 -4.42 7.49 0.39
CA GLU A 47 -3.44 6.81 -0.44
C GLU A 47 -3.65 5.29 -0.46
N ALA A 48 -3.87 4.68 0.71
CA ALA A 48 -4.21 3.27 0.79
C ALA A 48 -5.50 2.94 0.03
N LYS A 49 -6.52 3.79 0.13
CA LYS A 49 -7.77 3.64 -0.63
C LYS A 49 -7.53 3.67 -2.13
N GLN A 50 -6.77 4.64 -2.64
CA GLN A 50 -6.41 4.72 -4.05
C GLN A 50 -5.62 3.49 -4.53
N LEU A 51 -4.65 3.01 -3.75
CA LEU A 51 -3.89 1.79 -4.07
C LEU A 51 -4.81 0.57 -4.21
N ILE A 52 -5.85 0.48 -3.39
CA ILE A 52 -6.80 -0.63 -3.41
C ILE A 52 -7.82 -0.50 -4.56
N GLU A 53 -8.30 0.70 -4.84
CA GLU A 53 -9.26 0.97 -5.91
C GLU A 53 -8.62 0.90 -7.29
N LYS A 54 -7.49 1.60 -7.47
CA LYS A 54 -6.75 1.66 -8.76
C LYS A 54 -5.83 0.47 -8.95
N GLY A 55 -5.44 -0.22 -7.88
CA GLY A 55 -4.38 -1.23 -7.91
C GLY A 55 -2.98 -0.64 -7.92
N GLU A 56 -2.82 0.68 -7.94
CA GLU A 56 -1.55 1.39 -7.89
C GLU A 56 -1.70 2.79 -7.29
N ILE A 57 -0.63 3.28 -6.69
CA ILE A 57 -0.50 4.64 -6.17
C ILE A 57 0.93 5.16 -6.31
N GLY A 58 1.05 6.44 -6.61
CA GLY A 58 2.29 7.17 -6.79
C GLY A 58 2.20 8.02 -8.06
N PRO A 59 3.34 8.40 -8.64
CA PRO A 59 4.70 8.22 -8.13
C PRO A 59 4.94 9.01 -6.84
N PHE A 60 5.60 8.40 -5.86
CA PHE A 60 6.12 9.11 -4.68
C PHE A 60 7.59 9.41 -4.89
N ASP A 61 7.96 10.68 -4.92
CA ASP A 61 9.34 11.16 -4.99
C ASP A 61 10.01 11.34 -3.62
N ASP A 62 9.23 11.38 -2.53
CA ASP A 62 9.74 11.46 -1.16
C ASP A 62 10.14 10.10 -0.55
N LEU A 63 10.23 9.02 -1.32
CA LEU A 63 10.62 7.73 -0.76
C LEU A 63 12.13 7.69 -0.54
N ILE A 64 12.57 7.30 0.65
CA ILE A 64 13.99 7.25 0.99
C ILE A 64 14.49 5.81 0.93
N ALA A 65 15.50 5.56 0.10
CA ALA A 65 16.04 4.21 -0.08
C ALA A 65 16.70 3.74 1.21
N LYS A 66 16.16 2.67 1.85
CA LYS A 66 16.78 2.07 3.06
C LYS A 66 18.26 1.72 2.88
N LYS A 67 18.70 1.44 1.64
CA LYS A 67 20.06 1.00 1.32
C LYS A 67 21.07 2.14 1.09
N SER A 68 20.62 3.28 0.56
CA SER A 68 21.53 4.39 0.19
C SER A 68 21.17 5.73 0.85
N GLY A 69 20.01 5.84 1.51
CA GLY A 69 19.54 7.09 2.10
C GLY A 69 19.10 8.15 1.08
N ASN A 70 19.19 7.86 -0.22
CA ASN A 70 18.80 8.80 -1.27
C ASN A 70 17.28 8.79 -1.48
N PRO A 71 16.68 9.97 -1.72
CA PRO A 71 15.30 10.06 -2.17
C PRO A 71 15.20 9.44 -3.58
N TYR A 72 14.13 8.71 -3.82
CA TYR A 72 13.87 8.05 -5.09
C TYR A 72 12.38 8.07 -5.38
N THR A 73 12.07 8.05 -6.68
CA THR A 73 10.70 8.00 -7.13
C THR A 73 10.24 6.56 -7.36
N ALA A 74 9.17 6.14 -6.68
CA ALA A 74 8.54 4.86 -6.97
C ALA A 74 7.02 4.92 -6.92
N ILE A 75 6.42 4.08 -7.76
CA ILE A 75 4.99 3.80 -7.76
C ILE A 75 4.78 2.50 -6.99
N LEU A 76 3.91 2.53 -6.00
CA LEU A 76 3.45 1.34 -5.30
C LEU A 76 2.30 0.73 -6.08
N TYR A 77 2.32 -0.57 -6.29
CA TYR A 77 1.23 -1.25 -6.98
C TYR A 77 0.93 -2.59 -6.32
N LEU A 78 -0.32 -3.00 -6.37
CA LEU A 78 -0.76 -4.23 -5.74
C LEU A 78 -0.44 -5.40 -6.67
N LYS A 79 0.45 -6.31 -6.23
CA LYS A 79 0.81 -7.49 -7.01
C LYS A 79 -0.28 -8.56 -6.93
N LYS A 80 -0.23 -9.53 -7.86
CA LYS A 80 -1.12 -10.71 -7.85
C LYS A 80 -1.03 -11.57 -6.57
N ASN A 81 0.08 -11.48 -5.84
CA ASN A 81 0.26 -12.12 -4.53
C ASN A 81 -0.28 -11.27 -3.36
N GLU A 82 -1.03 -10.20 -3.64
CA GLU A 82 -1.66 -9.32 -2.64
C GLU A 82 -0.67 -8.56 -1.76
N ARG A 83 0.61 -8.56 -2.16
CA ARG A 83 1.66 -7.76 -1.56
C ARG A 83 1.86 -6.47 -2.34
N VAL A 84 2.35 -5.44 -1.67
CA VAL A 84 2.77 -4.20 -2.33
C VAL A 84 4.06 -4.44 -3.12
N GLY A 85 3.97 -4.19 -4.42
CA GLY A 85 5.09 -4.08 -5.34
C GLY A 85 5.58 -2.64 -5.43
N TYR A 86 6.89 -2.51 -5.69
CA TYR A 86 7.55 -1.23 -5.94
C TYR A 86 7.94 -1.17 -7.41
N ARG A 87 7.53 -0.11 -8.10
CA ARG A 87 7.96 0.20 -9.46
C ARG A 87 8.76 1.49 -9.40
N PHE A 88 10.07 1.34 -9.35
CA PHE A 88 11.01 2.45 -9.37
C PHE A 88 10.96 3.11 -10.74
N ALA A 89 10.68 4.41 -10.79
CA ALA A 89 10.88 5.18 -12.00
C ALA A 89 12.39 5.38 -12.14
N LYS A 90 13.00 4.80 -13.19
CA LYS A 90 14.39 5.13 -13.54
C LYS A 90 14.41 6.60 -13.93
N ARG A 91 15.15 7.40 -13.18
CA ARG A 91 15.58 8.72 -13.60
C ARG A 91 16.76 8.57 -14.55
#